data_AF-A0A8S3JTX6-F1
#
_entry.id   AF-A0A8S3JTX6-F1
#
_cell.length_a   1.000
_cell.length_b   1.000
_cell.length_c   1.000
_cell.angle_alpha   90.00
_cell.angle_beta   90.00
_cell.angle_gamma   90.00
#
_symmetry.space_group_name_H-M   'P 1'
#
loop_
_entity.id
_entity.type
_entity.pdbx_description
1 polymer ?
#
loop_
_entity_poly.entity_id
_entity_poly.type
_entity_poly.pdbx_seq_one_letter_code
_entity_poly.pdbx_strand_id
1 'polypeptide(L)'
;MVVTRNRKTHTAKQPLKRSQRNYEQQKYWNDRYAAKLIGETIDDDDDGDDDHTDEWYYSYSDIADVLQSHLKKHHRHSPVLDIGCGLSKIFDELLNDHFLGPFVGIDYAPIVIKQCKKASRNNNIHYLILNMLQKRKPDLSFDSFGLIVDKGTTDGILNNE
;
A
#
# COMPACT_ATOMS: atom_id res chain seq x y z
N MET A 1 14.16 -40.50 31.55
CA MET A 1 14.50 -39.94 30.23
C MET A 1 13.81 -38.58 30.12
N VAL A 2 14.53 -37.50 30.47
CA VAL A 2 13.97 -36.14 30.47
C VAL A 2 14.11 -35.58 29.06
N VAL A 3 12.99 -35.33 28.39
CA VAL A 3 12.96 -34.67 27.09
C VAL A 3 13.12 -33.18 27.32
N THR A 4 14.34 -32.68 27.15
CA THR A 4 14.64 -31.24 27.15
C THR A 4 14.03 -30.63 25.89
N ARG A 5 12.90 -29.93 26.03
CA ARG A 5 12.35 -29.09 24.97
C ARG A 5 13.28 -27.91 24.75
N ASN A 6 13.96 -27.91 23.61
CA ASN A 6 14.80 -26.83 23.15
C ASN A 6 13.90 -25.62 22.81
N ARG A 7 13.70 -24.70 23.77
CA ARG A 7 13.07 -23.40 23.50
C ARG A 7 14.07 -22.61 22.65
N LYS A 8 13.85 -22.54 21.34
CA LYS A 8 14.47 -21.52 20.50
C LYS A 8 14.03 -20.18 21.08
N THR A 9 14.96 -19.48 21.70
CA THR A 9 14.78 -18.08 22.11
C THR A 9 14.66 -17.28 20.82
N HIS A 10 13.43 -16.91 20.46
CA HIS A 10 13.22 -15.79 19.55
C HIS A 10 13.69 -14.55 20.30
N THR A 11 14.93 -14.14 20.07
CA THR A 11 15.35 -12.77 20.39
C THR A 11 14.49 -11.85 19.54
N ALA A 12 13.51 -11.22 20.17
CA ALA A 12 12.73 -10.15 19.56
C ALA A 12 13.71 -9.09 19.05
N LYS A 13 13.63 -8.79 17.75
CA LYS A 13 14.43 -7.68 17.19
C LYS A 13 13.92 -6.40 17.83
N GLN A 14 14.85 -5.52 18.24
CA GLN A 14 14.46 -4.18 18.66
C GLN A 14 13.79 -3.47 17.47
N PRO A 15 12.67 -2.77 17.70
CA PRO A 15 11.99 -2.08 16.62
C PRO A 15 12.83 -0.88 16.12
N LEU A 16 12.53 -0.42 14.90
CA LEU A 16 13.26 0.64 14.24
C LEU A 16 12.79 2.00 14.75
N LYS A 17 13.76 2.87 15.04
CA LYS A 17 13.47 4.30 15.28
C LYS A 17 13.10 4.98 13.97
N ARG A 18 12.34 6.07 14.05
CA ARG A 18 11.96 6.89 12.87
C ARG A 18 13.14 7.26 11.97
N SER A 19 14.28 7.64 12.54
CA SER A 19 15.51 7.98 11.79
C SER A 19 16.18 6.80 11.07
N GLN A 20 15.67 5.58 11.27
CA GLN A 20 16.17 4.35 10.67
C GLN A 20 15.18 3.77 9.66
N ARG A 21 13.99 4.40 9.51
CA ARG A 21 13.00 4.03 8.51
C ARG A 21 13.49 4.49 7.15
N ASN A 22 13.67 3.53 6.26
CA ASN A 22 14.10 3.80 4.90
C ASN A 22 12.93 3.50 3.95
N TYR A 23 12.05 4.49 3.81
CA TYR A 23 10.86 4.37 2.98
C TYR A 23 11.18 4.25 1.48
N GLU A 24 12.37 4.67 1.01
CA GLU A 24 12.71 4.49 -0.40
C GLU A 24 13.04 3.03 -0.75
N GLN A 25 13.43 2.21 0.24
CA GLN A 25 13.86 0.83 0.02
C GLN A 25 12.68 -0.15 0.09
N GLN A 26 12.47 -0.91 -0.99
CA GLN A 26 11.51 -2.01 -1.05
C GLN A 26 11.62 -3.00 0.12
N LYS A 27 12.83 -3.19 0.67
CA LYS A 27 13.06 -4.06 1.82
C LYS A 27 12.27 -3.61 3.05
N TYR A 28 12.24 -2.31 3.33
CA TYR A 28 11.49 -1.77 4.48
C TYR A 28 10.02 -2.16 4.39
N TRP A 29 9.39 -1.93 3.24
CA TRP A 29 7.99 -2.27 3.03
C TRP A 29 7.72 -3.77 3.08
N ASN A 30 8.58 -4.60 2.49
CA ASN A 30 8.45 -6.06 2.61
C ASN A 30 8.50 -6.52 4.07
N ASP A 31 9.43 -5.98 4.86
CA ASP A 31 9.56 -6.33 6.27
C ASP A 31 8.35 -5.84 7.09
N ARG A 32 7.87 -4.61 6.82
CA ARG A 32 6.67 -4.03 7.46
C ARG A 32 5.44 -4.87 7.21
N TYR A 33 5.17 -5.19 5.95
CA TYR A 33 4.01 -6.03 5.60
C TYR A 33 4.15 -7.45 6.14
N ALA A 34 5.36 -8.01 6.19
CA ALA A 34 5.58 -9.34 6.76
C ALA A 34 5.28 -9.38 8.27
N ALA A 35 5.75 -8.38 9.02
CA ALA A 35 5.45 -8.24 10.44
C ALA A 35 3.94 -8.05 10.67
N LYS A 36 3.31 -7.16 9.90
CA LYS A 36 1.87 -6.91 10.01
C LYS A 36 1.03 -8.17 9.81
N LEU A 37 1.38 -9.02 8.84
CA LEU A 37 0.65 -10.26 8.57
C LEU A 37 0.70 -11.28 9.71
N ILE A 38 1.66 -11.16 10.64
CA ILE A 38 1.76 -11.98 11.85
C ILE A 38 1.36 -11.22 13.12
N GLY A 39 0.82 -10.00 12.99
CA GLY A 39 0.41 -9.16 14.12
C GLY A 39 1.56 -8.50 14.87
N GLU A 40 2.73 -8.37 14.22
CA GLU A 40 3.91 -7.68 14.74
C GLU A 40 4.11 -6.33 14.03
N THR A 41 4.95 -5.48 14.60
CA THR A 41 5.41 -4.19 14.02
C THR A 41 6.92 -4.24 13.84
N ILE A 42 7.46 -3.47 12.89
CA ILE A 42 8.93 -3.32 12.76
C ILE A 42 9.44 -2.01 13.32
N ASP A 43 8.54 -1.06 13.62
CA ASP A 43 8.88 0.27 14.11
C ASP A 43 8.51 0.45 15.59
N ASP A 44 9.32 1.23 16.31
CA ASP A 44 9.06 1.69 17.69
C ASP A 44 8.25 2.99 17.57
N ASP A 45 6.93 2.89 17.57
CA ASP A 45 6.05 4.07 17.63
C ASP A 45 5.69 4.37 19.09
N ASP A 46 6.47 5.25 19.73
CA ASP A 46 6.09 5.90 21.00
C ASP A 46 4.94 6.92 20.79
N ASP A 47 4.65 7.26 19.52
CA ASP A 47 3.59 8.19 19.09
C ASP A 47 2.28 7.47 18.66
N GLY A 48 2.22 6.14 18.69
CA GLY A 48 0.98 5.37 18.83
C GLY A 48 0.07 5.12 17.61
N ASP A 49 0.41 5.43 16.35
CA ASP A 49 -0.55 5.20 15.25
C ASP A 49 0.02 4.85 13.84
N ASP A 50 1.29 5.18 13.53
CA ASP A 50 1.79 5.10 12.15
C ASP A 50 1.98 3.65 11.63
N ASP A 51 2.46 2.70 12.45
CA ASP A 51 2.62 1.30 12.01
C ASP A 51 1.30 0.50 12.04
N HIS A 52 0.21 1.08 12.57
CA HIS A 52 -1.12 0.48 12.55
C HIS A 52 -1.93 0.84 11.31
N THR A 53 -1.67 1.99 10.69
CA THR A 53 -2.47 2.44 9.55
C THR A 53 -2.05 1.79 8.24
N ASP A 54 -3.02 1.23 7.51
CA ASP A 54 -2.88 0.89 6.09
C ASP A 54 -3.27 2.07 5.19
N GLU A 55 -3.71 3.16 5.80
CA GLU A 55 -4.24 4.35 5.18
C GLU A 55 -3.35 5.55 5.54
N TRP A 56 -2.33 5.79 4.70
CA TRP A 56 -1.44 6.92 4.87
C TRP A 56 -2.16 8.24 4.57
N TYR A 57 -2.00 9.22 5.46
CA TYR A 57 -2.72 10.51 5.47
C TYR A 57 -4.23 10.35 5.70
N TYR A 58 -5.05 10.85 4.79
CA TYR A 58 -6.50 10.80 4.84
C TYR A 58 -7.02 9.68 3.94
N SER A 59 -8.11 9.03 4.35
CA SER A 59 -8.87 8.14 3.46
C SER A 59 -9.50 8.93 2.32
N TYR A 60 -9.97 8.25 1.26
CA TYR A 60 -10.73 8.93 0.21
C TYR A 60 -12.00 9.55 0.80
N SER A 61 -12.66 8.86 1.72
CA SER A 61 -13.87 9.35 2.37
C SER A 61 -13.67 10.66 3.15
N ASP A 62 -12.50 10.84 3.77
CA ASP A 62 -12.15 12.07 4.51
C ASP A 62 -11.98 13.28 3.59
N ILE A 63 -11.52 13.08 2.35
CA ILE A 63 -11.22 14.14 1.38
C ILE A 63 -12.20 14.19 0.20
N ALA A 64 -13.22 13.34 0.20
CA ALA A 64 -14.13 13.16 -0.94
C ALA A 64 -14.75 14.49 -1.37
N ASP A 65 -15.21 15.29 -0.42
CA ASP A 65 -15.85 16.59 -0.69
C ASP A 65 -14.92 17.58 -1.40
N VAL A 66 -13.63 17.56 -1.07
CA VAL A 66 -12.61 18.38 -1.74
C VAL A 66 -12.36 17.86 -3.15
N LEU A 67 -12.19 16.54 -3.29
CA LEU A 67 -11.90 15.89 -4.56
C LEU A 67 -13.06 15.94 -5.56
N GLN A 68 -14.32 15.95 -5.10
CA GLN A 68 -15.50 15.96 -5.96
C GLN A 68 -15.50 17.11 -6.97
N SER A 69 -14.95 18.28 -6.60
CA SER A 69 -14.84 19.43 -7.51
C SER A 69 -13.87 19.19 -8.68
N HIS A 70 -12.91 18.29 -8.51
CA HIS A 70 -11.89 17.91 -9.49
C HIS A 70 -12.26 16.62 -10.24
N LEU A 71 -13.05 15.74 -9.62
CA LEU A 71 -13.48 14.47 -10.19
C LEU A 71 -14.73 14.65 -11.06
N LYS A 72 -14.52 14.75 -12.37
CA LYS A 72 -15.60 14.88 -13.36
C LYS A 72 -16.44 13.60 -13.44
N LYS A 73 -17.70 13.72 -13.83
CA LYS A 73 -18.63 12.57 -13.98
C LYS A 73 -18.08 11.44 -14.86
N HIS A 74 -17.32 11.75 -15.90
CA HIS A 74 -16.74 10.73 -16.77
C HIS A 74 -15.62 9.92 -16.11
N HIS A 75 -14.98 10.43 -15.05
CA HIS A 75 -13.99 9.67 -14.28
C HIS A 75 -14.64 8.46 -13.58
N ARG A 76 -15.94 8.51 -13.27
CA ARG A 76 -16.67 7.38 -12.63
C ARG A 76 -16.71 6.11 -13.49
N HIS A 77 -16.49 6.22 -14.79
CA HIS A 77 -16.43 5.08 -15.72
C HIS A 77 -15.02 4.86 -16.30
N SER A 78 -14.04 5.63 -15.83
CA SER A 78 -12.68 5.55 -16.35
C SER A 78 -11.87 4.51 -15.60
N PRO A 79 -10.90 3.84 -16.26
CA PRO A 79 -9.92 3.03 -15.57
C PRO A 79 -9.14 3.87 -14.54
N VAL A 80 -8.97 3.29 -13.34
CA VAL A 80 -8.25 3.91 -12.22
C VAL A 80 -6.96 3.13 -11.95
N LEU A 81 -5.85 3.86 -11.80
CA LEU A 81 -4.56 3.32 -11.35
C LEU A 81 -4.23 3.88 -9.97
N ASP A 82 -3.87 3.02 -9.02
CA ASP A 82 -3.30 3.41 -7.73
C ASP A 82 -1.83 2.96 -7.64
N ILE A 83 -0.93 3.93 -7.50
CA ILE A 83 0.51 3.73 -7.50
C ILE A 83 1.01 3.62 -6.05
N GLY A 84 1.64 2.49 -5.73
CA GLY A 84 2.02 2.16 -4.35
C GLY A 84 0.80 1.86 -3.50
N CYS A 85 -0.09 1.00 -4.01
CA CYS A 85 -1.41 0.80 -3.44
C CYS A 85 -1.41 0.24 -2.01
N GLY A 86 -0.32 -0.43 -1.60
CA GLY A 86 -0.20 -1.01 -0.28
C GLY A 86 -1.43 -1.84 0.12
N LEU A 87 -1.96 -1.57 1.31
CA LEU A 87 -3.20 -2.15 1.85
C LEU A 87 -4.33 -1.10 1.97
N SER A 88 -4.21 0.04 1.28
CA SER A 88 -5.22 1.11 1.32
C SER A 88 -6.58 0.59 0.84
N LYS A 89 -7.66 1.18 1.37
CA LYS A 89 -9.04 0.84 1.00
C LYS A 89 -9.59 1.73 -0.11
N ILE A 90 -8.75 2.52 -0.76
CA ILE A 90 -9.19 3.52 -1.74
C ILE A 90 -10.11 2.97 -2.83
N PHE A 91 -9.87 1.75 -3.33
CA PHE A 91 -10.75 1.15 -4.33
C PHE A 91 -12.13 0.79 -3.79
N ASP A 92 -12.23 0.30 -2.55
CA ASP A 92 -13.51 0.03 -1.91
C ASP A 92 -14.28 1.34 -1.67
N GLU A 93 -13.59 2.41 -1.28
CA GLU A 93 -14.19 3.73 -1.06
C GLU A 93 -14.64 4.39 -2.37
N LEU A 94 -13.84 4.28 -3.45
CA LEU A 94 -14.24 4.74 -4.78
C LEU A 94 -15.44 3.96 -5.33
N LEU A 95 -15.50 2.64 -5.11
CA LEU A 95 -16.67 1.83 -5.46
C LEU A 95 -17.92 2.30 -4.69
N ASN A 96 -17.77 2.64 -3.41
CA ASN A 96 -18.85 3.20 -2.60
C ASN A 96 -19.30 4.59 -3.10
N ASP A 97 -18.38 5.41 -3.64
CA ASP A 97 -18.72 6.61 -4.43
C ASP A 97 -18.96 6.32 -5.93
N HIS A 98 -19.54 5.17 -6.27
CA HIS A 98 -20.05 4.89 -7.62
C HIS A 98 -19.03 4.98 -8.77
N PHE A 99 -17.73 4.85 -8.49
CA PHE A 99 -16.75 4.56 -9.54
C PHE A 99 -16.89 3.10 -9.95
N LEU A 100 -16.92 2.83 -11.25
CA LEU A 100 -17.17 1.50 -11.81
C LEU A 100 -15.90 0.78 -12.23
N GLY A 101 -14.78 1.50 -12.33
CA GLY A 101 -13.49 0.97 -12.76
C GLY A 101 -13.40 0.76 -14.27
N PRO A 102 -12.49 -0.12 -14.73
CA PRO A 102 -11.68 -1.07 -13.96
C PRO A 102 -10.64 -0.41 -13.03
N PHE A 103 -10.23 -1.10 -11.98
CA PHE A 103 -9.25 -0.63 -11.00
C PHE A 103 -7.96 -1.44 -11.08
N VAL A 104 -6.81 -0.77 -11.05
CA VAL A 104 -5.49 -1.40 -11.08
C VAL A 104 -4.66 -0.84 -9.94
N GLY A 105 -4.33 -1.67 -8.96
CA GLY A 105 -3.38 -1.34 -7.89
C GLY A 105 -1.99 -1.88 -8.23
N ILE A 106 -0.97 -1.04 -8.13
CA ILE A 106 0.41 -1.48 -8.31
C ILE A 106 1.23 -1.21 -7.06
N ASP A 107 2.12 -2.13 -6.74
CA ASP A 107 3.08 -1.97 -5.65
C ASP A 107 4.32 -2.79 -5.97
N TYR A 108 5.49 -2.30 -5.56
CA TYR A 108 6.72 -3.04 -5.77
C TYR A 108 6.91 -4.18 -4.77
N ALA A 109 6.21 -4.21 -3.63
CA ALA A 109 6.35 -5.20 -2.57
C ALA A 109 5.52 -6.45 -2.90
N PRO A 110 6.13 -7.60 -3.23
CA PRO A 110 5.38 -8.77 -3.67
C PRO A 110 4.41 -9.30 -2.60
N ILE A 111 4.75 -9.13 -1.33
CA ILE A 111 3.98 -9.61 -0.20
C ILE A 111 2.62 -8.92 -0.09
N VAL A 112 2.57 -7.60 -0.32
CA VAL A 112 1.32 -6.84 -0.21
C VAL A 112 0.40 -7.15 -1.38
N ILE A 113 0.95 -7.22 -2.60
CA ILE A 113 0.17 -7.61 -3.79
C ILE A 113 -0.43 -9.00 -3.64
N LYS A 114 0.30 -9.95 -3.05
CA LYS A 114 -0.24 -11.29 -2.76
C LYS A 114 -1.41 -11.21 -1.78
N GLN A 115 -1.32 -10.38 -0.75
CA GLN A 115 -2.38 -10.18 0.22
C GLN A 115 -3.61 -9.51 -0.41
N CYS A 116 -3.43 -8.45 -1.20
CA CYS A 116 -4.52 -7.76 -1.91
C CYS A 116 -5.26 -8.71 -2.87
N LYS A 117 -4.53 -9.54 -3.63
CA LYS A 117 -5.14 -10.56 -4.49
C LYS A 117 -5.96 -11.60 -3.72
N LYS A 118 -5.51 -11.97 -2.52
CA LYS A 118 -6.23 -12.93 -1.66
C LYS A 118 -7.48 -12.31 -1.03
N ALA A 119 -7.41 -11.03 -0.66
CA ALA A 119 -8.50 -10.30 -0.02
C ALA A 119 -9.57 -9.85 -1.04
N SER A 120 -9.15 -9.50 -2.26
CA SER A 120 -10.05 -9.02 -3.30
C SER A 120 -11.03 -10.10 -3.74
N ARG A 121 -12.31 -9.76 -3.71
CA ARG A 121 -13.41 -10.57 -4.25
C ARG A 121 -14.01 -9.98 -5.52
N ASN A 122 -13.56 -8.78 -5.90
CA ASN A 122 -14.10 -8.04 -7.03
C ASN A 122 -13.24 -8.27 -8.27
N ASN A 123 -13.84 -8.84 -9.31
CA ASN A 123 -13.17 -9.15 -10.57
C ASN A 123 -12.74 -7.91 -11.38
N ASN A 124 -13.27 -6.73 -11.02
CA ASN A 124 -12.91 -5.45 -11.65
C ASN A 124 -11.69 -4.80 -11.00
N ILE A 125 -11.10 -5.42 -9.95
CA ILE A 125 -9.90 -4.92 -9.28
C ILE A 125 -8.74 -5.87 -9.56
N HIS A 126 -7.67 -5.32 -10.14
CA HIS A 126 -6.46 -6.06 -10.49
C HIS A 126 -5.27 -5.51 -9.71
N TYR A 127 -4.44 -6.40 -9.18
CA TYR A 127 -3.22 -6.02 -8.46
C TYR A 127 -1.98 -6.55 -9.20
N LEU A 128 -0.97 -5.70 -9.40
CA LEU A 128 0.25 -6.07 -10.12
C LEU A 128 1.48 -5.74 -9.28
N ILE A 129 2.48 -6.62 -9.34
CA ILE A 129 3.81 -6.31 -8.78
C ILE A 129 4.52 -5.48 -9.84
N LEU A 130 4.78 -4.20 -9.55
CA LEU A 130 5.41 -3.29 -10.49
C LEU A 130 6.29 -2.29 -9.76
N ASN A 131 7.51 -2.09 -10.24
CA ASN A 131 8.42 -1.10 -9.70
C ASN A 131 8.50 0.12 -10.62
N MET A 132 7.90 1.23 -10.17
CA MET A 132 7.82 2.49 -10.90
C MET A 132 9.15 3.26 -10.98
N LEU A 133 10.17 2.86 -10.22
CA LEU A 133 11.51 3.46 -10.24
C LEU A 133 12.44 2.84 -11.30
N GLN A 134 11.97 1.84 -12.06
CA GLN A 134 12.79 1.21 -13.09
C GLN A 134 13.04 2.14 -14.28
N LYS A 135 14.25 2.08 -14.83
CA LYS A 135 14.64 2.87 -16.02
C LYS A 135 13.84 2.52 -17.28
N ARG A 136 13.31 1.29 -17.36
CA ARG A 136 12.45 0.87 -18.46
C ARG A 136 11.02 1.21 -18.10
N LYS A 137 10.32 1.87 -19.05
CA LYS A 137 8.87 2.10 -18.93
C LYS A 137 8.20 0.75 -18.66
N PRO A 138 7.35 0.64 -17.63
CA PRO A 138 6.60 -0.58 -17.38
C PRO A 138 5.68 -0.88 -18.55
N ASP A 139 5.32 -2.16 -18.70
CA ASP A 139 4.31 -2.60 -19.67
C ASP A 139 2.90 -2.25 -19.17
N LEU A 140 2.67 -0.96 -19.01
CA LEU A 140 1.43 -0.36 -18.54
C LEU A 140 1.18 0.92 -19.36
N SER A 141 0.03 0.98 -20.02
CA SER A 141 -0.36 2.13 -20.82
C SER A 141 -0.98 3.21 -19.93
N PHE A 142 -0.18 4.14 -19.39
CA PHE A 142 -0.70 5.21 -18.53
C PHE A 142 -1.81 6.04 -19.20
N ASP A 143 -1.73 6.24 -20.51
CA ASP A 143 -2.73 6.98 -21.28
C ASP A 143 -4.11 6.30 -21.34
N SER A 144 -4.24 5.04 -20.88
CA SER A 144 -5.53 4.35 -20.78
C SER A 144 -6.26 4.61 -19.46
N PHE A 145 -5.63 5.27 -18.49
CA PHE A 145 -6.24 5.59 -17.20
C PHE A 145 -6.81 7.00 -17.20
N GLY A 146 -8.07 7.14 -16.80
CA GLY A 146 -8.69 8.46 -16.60
C GLY A 146 -8.46 9.03 -15.21
N LEU A 147 -7.96 8.21 -14.28
CA LEU A 147 -7.55 8.63 -12.95
C LEU A 147 -6.30 7.84 -12.53
N ILE A 148 -5.27 8.56 -12.09
CA ILE A 148 -4.07 8.00 -11.48
C ILE A 148 -3.98 8.59 -10.08
N VAL A 149 -3.83 7.73 -9.08
CA VAL A 149 -3.70 8.10 -7.68
C VAL A 149 -2.28 7.78 -7.21
N ASP A 150 -1.71 8.74 -6.50
CA ASP A 150 -0.52 8.57 -5.66
C ASP A 150 -0.88 9.14 -4.29
N LYS A 151 -0.76 8.31 -3.25
CA LYS A 151 -1.03 8.71 -1.87
C LYS A 151 0.07 8.19 -0.94
N GLY A 152 1.12 9.00 -0.79
CA GLY A 152 2.28 8.69 0.05
C GLY A 152 3.37 7.90 -0.63
N THR A 153 3.21 7.55 -1.91
CA THR A 153 4.21 6.78 -2.64
C THR A 153 5.37 7.67 -3.06
N THR A 154 5.08 8.84 -3.62
CA THR A 154 6.11 9.84 -3.91
C THR A 154 6.82 10.30 -2.63
N ASP A 155 6.09 10.51 -1.53
CA ASP A 155 6.67 10.86 -0.21
C ASP A 155 7.65 9.79 0.27
N GLY A 156 7.29 8.51 0.16
CA GLY A 156 8.17 7.39 0.52
C GLY A 156 9.44 7.33 -0.34
N ILE A 157 9.35 7.70 -1.62
CA ILE A 157 10.50 7.76 -2.53
C ILE A 157 11.42 8.94 -2.20
N LEU A 158 10.85 10.11 -1.89
CA LEU A 158 11.57 11.36 -1.66
C LEU A 158 11.96 11.61 -0.19
N ASN A 159 11.76 10.62 0.69
CA ASN A 159 11.94 10.75 2.13
C ASN A 159 13.37 11.18 2.59
N ASN A 160 14.37 11.09 1.72
CA ASN A 160 15.76 11.48 2.03
C ASN A 160 16.24 12.73 1.25
N GLU A 161 15.34 13.49 0.63
CA GLU A 161 15.66 14.76 -0.07
C GLU A 161 15.45 16.02 0.79
#